data_AF-A0A0F5IX80-F1
#
_entry.id   AF-A0A0F5IX80-F1
#
_cell.length_a   1.000
_cell.length_b   1.000
_cell.length_c   1.000
_cell.angle_alpha   90.00
_cell.angle_beta   90.00
_cell.angle_gamma   90.00
#
_symmetry.space_group_name_H-M   'P 1'
#
loop_
_entity.id
_entity.type
_entity.pdbx_description
1 polymer ?
#
loop_
_entity_poly.entity_id
_entity_poly.type
_entity_poly.pdbx_seq_one_letter_code
_entity_poly.pdbx_strand_id
1 'polypeptide(L)'
;MKKIALFLFVALAAVFTSCEYDNYEEPNTTLTGKMVFDGQAINVKNNQVSFRLYEPGWELSASTYLTVQVAQDGTFSASVYTGKTYKLIRVANVGPWVNPTAADTITVENCRGGQTVDIPVTPYYLLDNASITCNNKIVSGTCSVREITAGRNIEFVGLYAGRNLIVDDSYNFGGTAGSTTTTATAGNQVSLQLDLSSLSVNSTSNSLPSTGFIYARMGLKIEGIDAMVYTEPFKVSI
;
A
#
# COMPACT_ATOMS: atom_id res chain seq x y z
N MET A 1 -47.84 -22.24 -48.23
CA MET A 1 -48.15 -21.63 -46.92
C MET A 1 -47.64 -22.46 -45.74
N LYS A 2 -47.98 -23.75 -45.59
CA LYS A 2 -47.52 -24.60 -44.45
C LYS A 2 -45.99 -24.73 -44.31
N LYS A 3 -45.25 -24.81 -45.43
CA LYS A 3 -43.77 -24.93 -45.42
C LYS A 3 -43.04 -23.64 -45.02
N ILE A 4 -43.61 -22.47 -45.35
CA ILE A 4 -43.06 -21.15 -44.99
C ILE A 4 -43.30 -20.87 -43.51
N ALA A 5 -44.49 -21.22 -43.00
CA ALA A 5 -44.80 -21.11 -41.57
C ALA A 5 -43.88 -21.99 -40.71
N LEU A 6 -43.58 -23.23 -41.15
CA LEU A 6 -42.62 -24.10 -40.48
C LEU A 6 -41.20 -23.51 -40.46
N PHE A 7 -40.76 -22.92 -41.58
CA PHE A 7 -39.46 -22.28 -41.67
C PHE A 7 -39.34 -21.05 -40.75
N LEU A 8 -40.40 -20.23 -40.67
CA LEU A 8 -40.46 -19.10 -39.74
C LEU A 8 -40.48 -19.55 -38.28
N PHE A 9 -41.15 -20.66 -37.97
CA PHE A 9 -41.22 -21.19 -36.60
C PHE A 9 -39.87 -21.75 -36.13
N VAL A 10 -39.15 -22.45 -37.02
CA VAL A 10 -37.79 -22.95 -36.75
C VAL A 10 -36.78 -21.80 -36.64
N ALA A 11 -36.88 -20.79 -37.50
CA ALA A 11 -36.05 -19.60 -37.41
C ALA A 11 -36.30 -18.83 -36.10
N LEU A 12 -37.56 -18.67 -35.69
CA LEU A 12 -37.92 -18.01 -34.44
C LEU A 12 -37.43 -18.79 -33.20
N ALA A 13 -37.50 -20.12 -33.22
CA ALA A 13 -36.96 -20.97 -32.16
C ALA A 13 -35.43 -20.84 -32.02
N ALA A 14 -34.71 -20.63 -33.13
CA ALA A 14 -33.26 -20.39 -33.11
C ALA A 14 -32.87 -18.99 -32.58
N VAL A 15 -33.78 -18.01 -32.60
CA VAL A 15 -33.53 -16.69 -31.96
C VAL A 15 -33.68 -16.77 -30.44
N PHE A 16 -34.49 -17.71 -29.92
CA PHE A 16 -34.63 -17.94 -28.47
C PHE A 16 -33.56 -18.86 -27.88
N THR A 17 -32.68 -19.45 -28.70
CA THR A 17 -31.42 -20.05 -28.24
C THR A 17 -30.32 -18.98 -28.23
N SER A 18 -30.55 -17.85 -27.57
CA SER A 18 -29.45 -17.00 -27.17
C SER A 18 -28.67 -17.77 -26.11
N CYS A 19 -27.56 -18.41 -26.51
CA CYS A 19 -26.59 -18.91 -25.55
C CYS A 19 -26.21 -17.74 -24.64
N GLU A 20 -26.41 -17.90 -23.34
CA GLU A 20 -25.83 -17.06 -22.30
C GLU A 20 -24.29 -17.14 -22.41
N TYR A 21 -23.71 -16.39 -23.34
CA TYR A 21 -22.27 -16.40 -23.62
C TYR A 21 -21.50 -15.51 -22.63
N ASP A 22 -22.16 -14.99 -21.60
CA ASP A 22 -21.60 -14.03 -20.63
C ASP A 22 -21.90 -14.44 -19.17
N ASN A 23 -21.69 -15.73 -18.85
CA ASN A 23 -21.87 -16.29 -17.50
C ASN A 23 -20.53 -16.50 -16.78
N TYR A 24 -19.56 -15.60 -16.94
CA TYR A 24 -18.46 -15.62 -15.99
C TYR A 24 -18.95 -14.97 -14.69
N GLU A 25 -19.16 -15.81 -13.68
CA GLU A 25 -19.41 -15.37 -12.31
C GLU A 25 -18.40 -14.30 -11.91
N GLU A 26 -18.83 -13.31 -11.12
CA GLU A 26 -17.90 -12.30 -10.58
C GLU A 26 -17.05 -12.87 -9.44
N PRO A 27 -15.89 -12.25 -9.11
CA PRO A 27 -15.10 -12.64 -7.96
C PRO A 27 -15.94 -12.61 -6.68
N ASN A 28 -16.04 -13.74 -5.99
CA ASN A 28 -16.99 -13.97 -4.89
C ASN A 28 -16.32 -14.33 -3.56
N THR A 29 -14.99 -14.17 -3.46
CA THR A 29 -14.26 -14.25 -2.19
C THR A 29 -13.16 -13.18 -2.16
N THR A 30 -12.70 -12.82 -0.97
CA THR A 30 -11.60 -11.87 -0.78
C THR A 30 -10.35 -12.59 -0.28
N LEU A 31 -9.21 -12.25 -0.87
CA LEU A 31 -7.89 -12.52 -0.33
C LEU A 31 -7.41 -11.26 0.39
N THR A 32 -7.17 -11.34 1.69
CA THR A 32 -6.60 -10.26 2.50
C THR A 32 -5.21 -10.65 2.99
N GLY A 33 -4.47 -9.68 3.48
CA GLY A 33 -3.16 -9.98 4.03
C GLY A 33 -2.40 -8.77 4.51
N LYS A 34 -1.19 -9.03 5.01
CA LYS A 34 -0.24 -8.00 5.42
C LYS A 34 1.13 -8.28 4.84
N MET A 35 1.82 -7.21 4.48
CA MET A 35 3.25 -7.25 4.26
C MET A 35 3.96 -7.19 5.61
N VAL A 36 4.78 -8.19 5.92
CA VAL A 36 5.35 -8.36 7.26
C VAL A 36 6.86 -8.57 7.24
N PHE A 37 7.51 -8.18 8.33
CA PHE A 37 8.85 -8.62 8.71
C PHE A 37 8.80 -8.99 10.20
N ASP A 38 9.33 -10.17 10.56
CA ASP A 38 9.23 -10.72 11.93
C ASP A 38 7.81 -10.67 12.54
N GLY A 39 6.80 -10.93 11.71
CA GLY A 39 5.38 -10.92 12.12
C GLY A 39 4.78 -9.53 12.32
N GLN A 40 5.54 -8.46 12.12
CA GLN A 40 5.05 -7.08 12.21
C GLN A 40 4.79 -6.50 10.82
N ALA A 41 3.66 -5.80 10.68
CA ALA A 41 3.30 -5.14 9.44
C ALA A 41 4.23 -3.96 9.15
N ILE A 42 4.56 -3.77 7.87
CA ILE A 42 5.45 -2.70 7.45
C ILE A 42 4.66 -1.54 6.88
N ASN A 43 4.87 -0.40 7.53
CA ASN A 43 4.26 0.87 7.19
C ASN A 43 4.96 1.50 5.98
N VAL A 44 4.18 1.81 4.95
CA VAL A 44 4.62 2.42 3.69
C VAL A 44 3.73 3.61 3.32
N LYS A 45 4.03 4.26 2.21
CA LYS A 45 3.12 5.23 1.60
C LYS A 45 1.92 4.52 1.01
N ASN A 46 0.73 5.10 1.21
CA ASN A 46 -0.51 4.52 0.71
C ASN A 46 -0.48 4.37 -0.82
N ASN A 47 -0.78 3.17 -1.33
CA ASN A 47 -0.84 2.86 -2.78
C ASN A 47 0.47 3.11 -3.56
N GLN A 48 1.62 3.20 -2.89
CA GLN A 48 2.92 3.28 -3.58
C GLN A 48 3.49 1.90 -3.88
N VAL A 49 3.28 0.96 -2.96
CA VAL A 49 3.74 -0.43 -3.08
C VAL A 49 2.60 -1.28 -3.62
N SER A 50 2.95 -2.23 -4.49
CA SER A 50 2.02 -3.25 -4.97
C SER A 50 2.66 -4.64 -5.10
N PHE A 51 1.78 -5.64 -5.15
CA PHE A 51 2.11 -7.01 -5.50
C PHE A 51 1.41 -7.40 -6.80
N ARG A 52 1.88 -8.48 -7.43
CA ARG A 52 1.21 -9.12 -8.56
C ARG A 52 0.53 -10.40 -8.10
N LEU A 53 -0.76 -10.52 -8.40
CA LEU A 53 -1.56 -11.71 -8.13
C LEU A 53 -2.01 -12.32 -9.47
N TYR A 54 -1.81 -13.61 -9.65
CA TYR A 54 -2.26 -14.30 -10.87
C TYR A 54 -2.79 -15.70 -10.56
N GLU A 55 -3.76 -16.14 -11.36
CA GLU A 55 -4.28 -17.51 -11.35
C GLU A 55 -3.41 -18.37 -12.31
N PRO A 56 -2.76 -19.45 -11.84
CA PRO A 56 -2.02 -20.35 -12.71
C PRO A 56 -2.94 -21.04 -13.73
N GLY A 57 -2.44 -21.30 -14.94
CA GLY A 57 -3.17 -22.04 -15.97
C GLY A 57 -3.76 -21.20 -17.10
N TRP A 58 -3.64 -19.88 -17.06
CA TRP A 58 -3.88 -19.02 -18.22
C TRP A 58 -2.66 -19.01 -19.16
N GLU A 59 -2.90 -19.09 -20.47
CA GLU A 59 -1.86 -19.07 -21.52
C GLU A 59 -1.01 -17.77 -21.53
N LEU A 60 -1.40 -16.74 -20.75
CA LEU A 60 -0.74 -15.43 -20.65
C LEU A 60 -0.22 -15.10 -19.24
N SER A 61 0.16 -16.09 -18.42
CA SER A 61 0.50 -15.91 -17.00
C SER A 61 1.56 -14.86 -16.65
N ALA A 62 2.37 -14.39 -17.62
CA ALA A 62 3.33 -13.29 -17.42
C ALA A 62 2.76 -11.89 -17.70
N SER A 63 1.65 -11.79 -18.43
CA SER A 63 1.03 -10.53 -18.90
C SER A 63 -0.36 -10.27 -18.30
N THR A 64 -0.99 -11.29 -17.71
CA THR A 64 -2.31 -11.18 -17.06
C THR A 64 -2.15 -11.36 -15.55
N TYR A 65 -2.09 -10.25 -14.83
CA TYR A 65 -2.04 -10.23 -13.36
C TYR A 65 -2.94 -9.10 -12.83
N LEU A 66 -3.43 -9.29 -11.61
CA LEU A 66 -4.03 -8.23 -10.82
C LEU A 66 -2.93 -7.51 -10.04
N THR A 67 -2.89 -6.18 -10.15
CA THR A 67 -2.08 -5.33 -9.28
C THR A 67 -2.79 -5.17 -7.94
N VAL A 68 -2.20 -5.74 -6.89
CA VAL A 68 -2.73 -5.66 -5.52
C VAL A 68 -2.02 -4.51 -4.81
N GLN A 69 -2.75 -3.43 -4.54
CA GLN A 69 -2.22 -2.25 -3.87
C GLN A 69 -2.08 -2.48 -2.37
N VAL A 70 -1.04 -1.89 -1.78
CA VAL A 70 -0.77 -1.95 -0.34
C VAL A 70 -1.15 -0.63 0.32
N ALA A 71 -1.94 -0.71 1.38
CA ALA A 71 -2.32 0.43 2.21
C ALA A 71 -1.15 0.91 3.09
N GLN A 72 -1.25 2.11 3.65
CA GLN A 72 -0.16 2.70 4.44
C GLN A 72 0.29 1.89 5.66
N ASP A 73 -0.57 1.00 6.17
CA ASP A 73 -0.34 0.13 7.32
C ASP A 73 0.21 -1.26 6.92
N GLY A 74 0.53 -1.44 5.64
CA GLY A 74 1.04 -2.70 5.10
C GLY A 74 -0.06 -3.73 4.78
N THR A 75 -1.33 -3.42 5.01
CA THR A 75 -2.44 -4.31 4.65
C THR A 75 -2.73 -4.26 3.15
N PHE A 76 -3.28 -5.35 2.62
CA PHE A 76 -3.77 -5.40 1.24
C PHE A 76 -5.01 -6.30 1.14
N SER A 77 -5.76 -6.12 0.06
CA SER A 77 -6.87 -7.01 -0.28
C SER A 77 -7.07 -7.12 -1.79
N ALA A 78 -7.63 -8.24 -2.24
CA ALA A 78 -7.99 -8.50 -3.61
C ALA A 78 -9.25 -9.37 -3.68
N SER A 79 -10.20 -9.01 -4.55
CA SER A 79 -11.34 -9.87 -4.87
C SER A 79 -10.91 -10.95 -5.85
N VAL A 80 -11.21 -12.22 -5.55
CA VAL A 80 -10.78 -13.40 -6.30
C VAL A 80 -11.92 -14.43 -6.42
N TYR A 81 -11.76 -15.41 -7.29
CA TYR A 81 -12.75 -16.49 -7.46
C TYR A 81 -12.59 -17.57 -6.40
N THR A 82 -13.71 -18.06 -5.89
CA THR A 82 -13.71 -19.15 -4.91
C THR A 82 -13.23 -20.47 -5.51
N GLY A 83 -12.49 -21.25 -4.70
CA GLY A 83 -11.96 -22.56 -5.08
C GLY A 83 -10.76 -22.53 -6.02
N LYS A 84 -10.26 -21.34 -6.41
CA LYS A 84 -9.08 -21.21 -7.28
C LYS A 84 -7.79 -21.08 -6.48
N THR A 85 -6.68 -21.40 -7.13
CA THR A 85 -5.33 -21.21 -6.61
C THR A 85 -4.76 -19.92 -7.20
N TYR A 86 -4.12 -19.12 -6.36
CA TYR A 86 -3.45 -17.89 -6.78
C TYR A 86 -1.99 -17.91 -6.39
N LYS A 87 -1.19 -17.20 -7.18
CA LYS A 87 0.22 -16.95 -6.92
C LYS A 87 0.42 -15.46 -6.74
N LEU A 88 1.01 -15.10 -5.61
CA LEU A 88 1.33 -13.73 -5.24
C LEU A 88 2.84 -13.53 -5.32
N ILE A 89 3.25 -12.50 -6.04
CA ILE A 89 4.65 -12.17 -6.33
C ILE A 89 4.94 -10.71 -5.94
N ARG A 90 6.08 -10.51 -5.29
CA ARG A 90 6.65 -9.19 -5.01
C ARG A 90 7.25 -8.61 -6.28
N VAL A 91 7.14 -7.30 -6.46
CA VAL A 91 7.71 -6.61 -7.63
C VAL A 91 9.06 -6.02 -7.26
N ALA A 92 10.08 -6.24 -8.11
CA ALA A 92 11.40 -5.65 -7.91
C ALA A 92 11.34 -4.12 -7.99
N ASN A 93 12.14 -3.46 -7.16
CA ASN A 93 12.31 -2.00 -7.06
C ASN A 93 11.05 -1.23 -6.66
N VAL A 94 10.03 -1.90 -6.10
CA VAL A 94 8.76 -1.25 -5.71
C VAL A 94 8.72 -0.86 -4.24
N GLY A 95 9.45 -1.57 -3.36
CA GLY A 95 9.42 -1.30 -1.92
C GLY A 95 10.79 -1.12 -1.28
N PRO A 96 10.85 -0.58 -0.05
CA PRO A 96 12.07 -0.36 0.73
C PRO A 96 12.71 -1.66 1.29
N TRP A 97 12.69 -2.75 0.52
CA TRP A 97 13.25 -4.07 0.88
C TRP A 97 14.12 -4.65 -0.21
N VAL A 98 14.85 -5.70 0.14
CA VAL A 98 15.64 -6.52 -0.79
C VAL A 98 14.74 -7.01 -1.92
N ASN A 99 15.23 -6.90 -3.15
CA ASN A 99 14.48 -7.34 -4.32
C ASN A 99 14.17 -8.84 -4.24
N PRO A 100 12.94 -9.24 -4.58
CA PRO A 100 12.57 -10.65 -4.61
C PRO A 100 13.33 -11.40 -5.70
N THR A 101 13.61 -12.67 -5.45
CA THR A 101 14.13 -13.61 -6.44
C THR A 101 12.98 -14.28 -7.21
N ALA A 102 13.29 -14.91 -8.35
CA ALA A 102 12.29 -15.63 -9.15
C ALA A 102 11.63 -16.80 -8.39
N ALA A 103 12.23 -17.25 -7.28
CA ALA A 103 11.68 -18.32 -6.44
C ALA A 103 10.67 -17.81 -5.39
N ASP A 104 10.56 -16.49 -5.16
CA ASP A 104 9.84 -15.90 -4.01
C ASP A 104 8.32 -15.77 -4.24
N THR A 105 7.71 -16.79 -4.83
CA THR A 105 6.27 -16.84 -5.11
C THR A 105 5.51 -17.46 -3.93
N ILE A 106 4.48 -16.77 -3.44
CA ILE A 106 3.56 -17.32 -2.45
C ILE A 106 2.38 -17.94 -3.17
N THR A 107 2.09 -19.22 -2.91
CA THR A 107 0.93 -19.90 -3.47
C THR A 107 -0.16 -19.98 -2.42
N VAL A 108 -1.36 -19.49 -2.76
CA VAL A 108 -2.57 -19.60 -1.94
C VAL A 108 -3.52 -20.53 -2.67
N GLU A 109 -3.68 -21.73 -2.13
CA GLU A 109 -4.47 -22.78 -2.78
C GLU A 109 -5.95 -22.72 -2.37
N ASN A 110 -6.83 -23.05 -3.30
CA ASN A 110 -8.25 -23.30 -3.04
C ASN A 110 -8.92 -22.17 -2.21
N CYS A 111 -8.78 -20.91 -2.65
CA CYS A 111 -9.27 -19.74 -1.94
C CYS A 111 -10.77 -19.82 -1.66
N ARG A 112 -11.20 -19.94 -0.39
CA ARG A 112 -12.61 -20.00 -0.01
C ARG A 112 -12.88 -19.18 1.26
N GLY A 113 -14.08 -18.60 1.36
CA GLY A 113 -14.61 -18.03 2.60
C GLY A 113 -13.76 -16.94 3.28
N GLY A 114 -13.01 -16.14 2.50
CA GLY A 114 -12.04 -15.18 3.02
C GLY A 114 -10.72 -15.84 3.42
N GLN A 115 -9.66 -15.61 2.64
CA GLN A 115 -8.32 -16.11 2.93
C GLN A 115 -7.43 -14.98 3.43
N THR A 116 -6.64 -15.21 4.48
CA THR A 116 -5.61 -14.26 4.94
C THR A 116 -4.22 -14.83 4.69
N VAL A 117 -3.35 -14.06 4.05
CA VAL A 117 -1.97 -14.46 3.76
C VAL A 117 -1.00 -13.33 4.09
N ASP A 118 0.05 -13.65 4.84
CA ASP A 118 1.13 -12.71 5.09
C ASP A 118 2.23 -12.84 4.02
N ILE A 119 2.78 -11.70 3.64
CA ILE A 119 3.84 -11.59 2.65
C ILE A 119 5.11 -11.16 3.38
N PRO A 120 6.04 -12.09 3.68
CA PRO A 120 7.29 -11.72 4.31
C PRO A 120 8.14 -10.85 3.38
N VAL A 121 8.68 -9.75 3.83
CA VAL A 121 9.67 -8.94 3.09
C VAL A 121 10.87 -8.71 3.97
N THR A 122 12.01 -8.37 3.38
CA THR A 122 13.24 -8.07 4.13
C THR A 122 13.64 -6.61 3.90
N PRO A 123 13.18 -5.67 4.75
CA PRO A 123 13.54 -4.25 4.65
C PRO A 123 15.04 -4.05 4.74
N TYR A 124 15.53 -2.91 4.23
CA TYR A 124 16.88 -2.47 4.59
C TYR A 124 16.91 -1.85 5.99
N TYR A 125 15.91 -1.03 6.30
CA TYR A 125 15.80 -0.30 7.57
C TYR A 125 14.37 -0.31 8.11
N LEU A 126 14.24 -0.18 9.42
CA LEU A 126 12.99 0.10 10.12
C LEU A 126 13.19 1.29 11.09
N LEU A 127 12.09 1.99 11.37
CA LEU A 127 12.06 3.07 12.36
C LEU A 127 11.37 2.54 13.63
N ASP A 128 12.13 2.39 14.71
CA ASP A 128 11.63 1.91 16.00
C ASP A 128 11.47 3.07 16.99
N ASN A 129 10.75 2.81 18.09
CA ASN A 129 10.59 3.74 19.22
C ASN A 129 10.18 5.15 18.79
N ALA A 130 9.31 5.23 17.77
CA ALA A 130 8.84 6.50 17.26
C ALA A 130 7.95 7.20 18.27
N SER A 131 8.18 8.50 18.47
CA SER A 131 7.36 9.34 19.32
C SER A 131 7.25 10.71 18.69
N ILE A 132 6.01 11.19 18.55
CA ILE A 132 5.71 12.52 18.00
C ILE A 132 4.82 13.28 18.96
N THR A 133 5.20 14.51 19.26
CA THR A 133 4.44 15.46 20.07
C THR A 133 4.30 16.78 19.33
N CYS A 134 3.31 17.59 19.71
CA CYS A 134 3.17 18.95 19.22
C CYS A 134 2.93 19.90 20.39
N ASN A 135 3.68 21.00 20.44
CA ASN A 135 3.54 22.05 21.44
C ASN A 135 3.71 23.41 20.76
N ASN A 136 2.73 24.30 20.94
CA ASN A 136 2.73 25.64 20.33
C ASN A 136 3.02 25.59 18.82
N LYS A 137 2.35 24.71 18.07
CA LYS A 137 2.58 24.47 16.63
C LYS A 137 3.97 23.95 16.23
N ILE A 138 4.81 23.56 17.19
CA ILE A 138 6.08 22.89 16.91
C ILE A 138 5.88 21.38 17.07
N VAL A 139 5.96 20.65 15.96
CA VAL A 139 5.89 19.19 15.95
C VAL A 139 7.30 18.65 16.18
N SER A 140 7.51 17.91 17.26
CA SER A 140 8.78 17.26 17.60
C SER A 140 8.64 15.75 17.43
N GLY A 141 9.45 15.17 16.54
CA GLY A 141 9.48 13.73 16.26
C GLY A 141 10.84 13.12 16.60
N THR A 142 10.81 11.94 17.22
CA THR A 142 11.99 11.12 17.51
C THR A 142 11.78 9.68 17.06
N CYS A 143 12.83 9.01 16.60
CA CYS A 143 12.82 7.57 16.31
C CYS A 143 14.25 7.01 16.35
N SER A 144 14.39 5.69 16.45
CA SER A 144 15.66 4.97 16.28
C SER A 144 15.69 4.30 14.91
N VAL A 145 16.79 4.47 14.17
CA VAL A 145 16.97 3.80 12.88
C VAL A 145 17.63 2.44 13.09
N ARG A 146 16.91 1.35 12.82
CA ARG A 146 17.46 -0.01 12.88
C ARG A 146 17.78 -0.51 11.48
N GLU A 147 19.00 -0.95 11.26
CA GLU A 147 19.39 -1.69 10.05
C GLU A 147 18.95 -3.14 10.19
N ILE A 148 18.30 -3.65 9.14
CA ILE A 148 17.83 -5.03 9.03
C ILE A 148 18.68 -5.80 8.03
N THR A 149 19.02 -5.16 6.92
CA THR A 149 19.87 -5.76 5.88
C THR A 149 20.74 -4.68 5.29
N ALA A 150 22.05 -4.96 5.24
CA ALA A 150 23.05 -4.05 4.69
C ALA A 150 22.98 -3.97 3.15
N GLY A 151 23.70 -3.00 2.58
CA GLY A 151 23.89 -2.89 1.13
C GLY A 151 23.18 -1.71 0.47
N ARG A 152 22.54 -0.84 1.25
CA ARG A 152 21.98 0.45 0.78
C ARG A 152 22.22 1.54 1.80
N ASN A 153 22.53 2.75 1.34
CA ASN A 153 22.68 3.91 2.22
C ASN A 153 21.33 4.56 2.51
N ILE A 154 21.25 5.26 3.64
CA ILE A 154 20.14 6.14 3.97
C ILE A 154 20.34 7.46 3.24
N GLU A 155 19.32 7.93 2.52
CA GLU A 155 19.31 9.26 1.89
C GLU A 155 18.95 10.33 2.94
N PHE A 156 17.82 10.15 3.64
CA PHE A 156 17.40 10.99 4.77
C PHE A 156 16.33 10.31 5.62
N VAL A 157 16.09 10.88 6.81
CA VAL A 157 14.86 10.68 7.59
C VAL A 157 14.06 11.98 7.55
N GLY A 158 12.74 11.87 7.38
CA GLY A 158 11.81 12.99 7.31
C GLY A 158 10.73 12.93 8.37
N LEU A 159 10.24 14.10 8.78
CA LEU A 159 9.06 14.30 9.60
C LEU A 159 8.03 15.06 8.77
N TYR A 160 6.82 14.53 8.68
CA TYR A 160 5.73 15.05 7.86
C TYR A 160 4.51 15.34 8.73
N ALA A 161 3.78 16.42 8.43
CA ALA A 161 2.55 16.79 9.10
C ALA A 161 1.44 17.14 8.12
N GLY A 162 0.22 16.70 8.41
CA GLY A 162 -0.95 16.93 7.58
C GLY A 162 -2.28 16.86 8.34
N ARG A 163 -3.37 17.26 7.67
CA ARG A 163 -4.72 17.26 8.26
C ARG A 163 -5.30 15.85 8.44
N ASN A 164 -4.91 14.94 7.54
CA ASN A 164 -5.55 13.64 7.37
C ASN A 164 -4.64 12.52 7.85
N LEU A 165 -5.26 11.37 8.15
CA LEU A 165 -4.55 10.16 8.60
C LEU A 165 -3.49 9.69 7.61
N ILE A 166 -3.74 9.83 6.31
CA ILE A 166 -2.73 9.59 5.27
C ILE A 166 -1.84 10.83 5.24
N VAL A 167 -0.66 10.69 5.83
CA VAL A 167 0.39 11.70 5.85
C VAL A 167 1.73 11.07 5.44
N ASP A 168 2.38 11.66 4.44
CA ASP A 168 3.64 11.18 3.86
C ASP A 168 4.39 12.31 3.14
N ASP A 169 5.39 11.96 2.33
CA ASP A 169 6.24 12.88 1.60
C ASP A 169 5.50 13.71 0.55
N SER A 170 4.35 13.23 0.06
CA SER A 170 3.49 13.96 -0.89
C SER A 170 2.22 14.50 -0.27
N TYR A 171 1.65 13.78 0.71
CA TYR A 171 0.43 14.19 1.41
C TYR A 171 0.78 14.83 2.75
N ASN A 172 1.06 16.13 2.74
CA ASN A 172 1.35 16.95 3.92
C ASN A 172 0.90 18.40 3.67
N PHE A 173 1.19 19.33 4.58
CA PHE A 173 0.84 20.75 4.41
C PHE A 173 1.55 21.47 3.25
N GLY A 174 2.51 20.81 2.58
CA GLY A 174 3.26 21.32 1.44
C GLY A 174 4.40 22.27 1.80
N GLY A 175 5.33 22.46 0.87
CA GLY A 175 6.49 23.34 1.02
C GLY A 175 7.37 23.00 2.24
N THR A 176 8.05 24.00 2.78
CA THR A 176 8.87 23.88 4.00
C THR A 176 8.04 23.83 5.29
N ALA A 177 6.72 24.05 5.21
CA ALA A 177 5.81 24.04 6.35
C ALA A 177 5.19 22.66 6.62
N GLY A 178 5.21 21.75 5.65
CA GLY A 178 4.63 20.41 5.78
C GLY A 178 5.62 19.30 6.11
N SER A 179 6.92 19.57 5.98
CA SER A 179 7.95 18.58 6.21
C SER A 179 9.31 19.18 6.56
N THR A 180 10.14 18.36 7.21
CA THR A 180 11.56 18.62 7.45
C THR A 180 12.33 17.30 7.33
N THR A 181 13.60 17.36 6.94
CA THR A 181 14.45 16.18 6.77
C THR A 181 15.81 16.39 7.42
N THR A 182 16.47 15.30 7.77
CA THR A 182 17.85 15.28 8.26
C THR A 182 18.57 14.05 7.73
N THR A 183 19.90 14.14 7.63
CA THR A 183 20.72 12.95 7.43
C THR A 183 20.63 12.06 8.67
N ALA A 184 20.75 10.75 8.46
CA ALA A 184 20.67 9.77 9.52
C ALA A 184 21.69 8.66 9.31
N THR A 185 22.02 7.97 10.40
CA THR A 185 22.88 6.79 10.38
C THR A 185 22.19 5.70 11.20
N ALA A 186 22.24 4.46 10.72
CA ALA A 186 21.68 3.34 11.47
C ALA A 186 22.34 3.19 12.85
N GLY A 187 21.56 2.70 13.81
CA GLY A 187 21.95 2.56 15.22
C GLY A 187 21.78 3.84 16.04
N ASN A 188 21.60 5.01 15.41
CA ASN A 188 21.44 6.28 16.10
C ASN A 188 19.97 6.69 16.24
N GLN A 189 19.69 7.48 17.29
CA GLN A 189 18.42 8.19 17.41
C GLN A 189 18.42 9.39 16.46
N VAL A 190 17.29 9.60 15.81
CA VAL A 190 17.00 10.78 14.98
C VAL A 190 15.97 11.64 15.69
N SER A 191 16.20 12.95 15.68
CA SER A 191 15.27 13.96 16.21
C SER A 191 15.04 15.06 15.17
N LEU A 192 13.78 15.40 14.94
CA LEU A 192 13.36 16.43 13.99
C LEU A 192 12.33 17.36 14.64
N GLN A 193 12.38 18.63 14.25
CA GLN A 193 11.36 19.62 14.60
C GLN A 193 10.80 20.28 13.35
N LEU A 194 9.48 20.33 13.26
CA LEU A 194 8.75 20.99 12.18
C LEU A 194 7.93 22.14 12.77
N ASP A 195 8.22 23.35 12.33
CA ASP A 195 7.52 24.57 12.77
C ASP A 195 6.33 24.86 11.85
N LEU A 196 5.11 24.73 12.41
CA LEU A 196 3.85 25.02 11.72
C LEU A 196 3.34 26.44 12.01
N SER A 197 4.12 27.31 12.66
CA SER A 197 3.70 28.65 13.08
C SER A 197 3.29 29.55 11.91
N SER A 198 3.88 29.34 10.73
CA SER A 198 3.54 30.03 9.48
C SER A 198 2.15 29.67 8.93
N LEU A 199 1.56 28.55 9.38
CA LEU A 199 0.26 28.09 8.91
C LEU A 199 -0.88 28.80 9.66
N SER A 200 -1.78 29.40 8.88
CA SER A 200 -3.06 29.90 9.39
C SER A 200 -4.04 28.77 9.70
N VAL A 201 -5.02 29.03 10.55
CA VAL A 201 -6.12 28.10 10.82
C VAL A 201 -7.24 28.38 9.82
N ASN A 202 -7.48 27.46 8.88
CA ASN A 202 -8.60 27.56 7.94
C ASN A 202 -9.02 26.18 7.36
N SER A 203 -9.84 26.15 6.32
CA SER A 203 -10.39 24.93 5.71
C SER A 203 -9.63 24.42 4.48
N THR A 204 -8.51 25.02 4.09
CA THR A 204 -7.70 24.61 2.94
C THR A 204 -6.67 23.54 3.31
N SER A 205 -6.25 22.73 2.34
CA SER A 205 -5.35 21.59 2.56
C SER A 205 -3.99 21.97 3.15
N ASN A 206 -3.50 23.19 2.88
CA ASN A 206 -2.20 23.71 3.30
C ASN A 206 -2.30 24.63 4.53
N SER A 207 -3.30 24.39 5.39
CA SER A 207 -3.58 25.18 6.58
C SER A 207 -3.87 24.28 7.78
N LEU A 208 -3.71 24.80 8.99
CA LEU A 208 -4.07 24.07 10.19
C LEU A 208 -5.59 23.88 10.29
N PRO A 209 -6.06 22.70 10.69
CA PRO A 209 -7.48 22.46 10.85
C PRO A 209 -8.03 23.12 12.13
N SER A 210 -9.27 23.59 12.07
CA SER A 210 -10.00 24.11 13.24
C SER A 210 -10.37 23.02 14.26
N THR A 211 -10.15 21.75 13.94
CA THR A 211 -10.37 20.60 14.85
C THR A 211 -9.36 20.55 16.00
N GLY A 212 -8.28 21.32 15.93
CA GLY A 212 -7.26 21.38 16.99
C GLY A 212 -6.33 20.17 17.05
N PHE A 213 -6.33 19.32 16.02
CA PHE A 213 -5.38 18.21 15.89
C PHE A 213 -4.93 18.02 14.45
N ILE A 214 -3.75 17.46 14.28
CA ILE A 214 -3.17 17.03 13.00
C ILE A 214 -2.71 15.57 13.12
N TYR A 215 -2.29 15.01 11.99
CA TYR A 215 -1.51 13.79 11.95
C TYR A 215 -0.07 14.10 11.56
N ALA A 216 0.87 13.41 12.17
CA ALA A 216 2.28 13.51 11.85
C ALA A 216 2.90 12.11 11.75
N ARG A 217 3.92 11.98 10.91
CA ARG A 217 4.56 10.68 10.62
C ARG A 217 6.03 10.89 10.30
N MET A 218 6.89 9.99 10.77
CA MET A 218 8.28 9.93 10.35
C MET A 218 8.48 8.87 9.27
N GLY A 219 9.35 9.14 8.31
CA GLY A 219 9.72 8.20 7.24
C GLY A 219 11.20 8.23 6.91
N LEU A 220 11.72 7.12 6.39
CA LEU A 220 13.12 6.95 6.00
C LEU A 220 13.21 6.66 4.50
N LYS A 221 14.05 7.44 3.81
CA LYS A 221 14.36 7.32 2.39
C LYS A 221 15.68 6.60 2.20
N ILE A 222 15.68 5.61 1.32
CA ILE A 222 16.85 4.82 0.95
C ILE A 222 17.36 5.28 -0.40
N GLU A 223 18.67 5.45 -0.55
CA GLU A 223 19.27 5.88 -1.81
C GLU A 223 18.90 4.91 -2.95
N GLY A 224 18.32 5.48 -4.02
CA GLY A 224 17.96 4.74 -5.24
C GLY A 224 16.73 3.85 -5.12
N ILE A 225 15.91 4.01 -4.06
CA ILE A 225 14.61 3.34 -3.94
C ILE A 225 13.52 4.40 -3.78
N ASP A 226 12.52 4.39 -4.65
CA ASP A 226 11.44 5.39 -4.65
C ASP A 226 10.57 5.33 -3.40
N ALA A 227 10.24 4.12 -2.96
CA ALA A 227 9.43 3.89 -1.78
C ALA A 227 10.19 4.13 -0.48
N MET A 228 9.49 4.70 0.50
CA MET A 228 10.00 4.95 1.84
C MET A 228 9.36 3.98 2.83
N VAL A 229 10.08 3.68 3.90
CA VAL A 229 9.51 3.04 5.10
C VAL A 229 9.06 4.13 6.08
N TYR A 230 7.93 3.92 6.73
CA TYR A 230 7.37 4.90 7.66
C TYR A 230 7.10 4.30 9.04
N THR A 231 6.87 5.20 9.99
CA THR A 231 6.20 4.91 11.26
C THR A 231 4.69 4.77 11.05
N GLU A 232 3.92 4.44 12.07
CA GLU A 232 2.48 4.70 12.04
C GLU A 232 2.20 6.21 12.14
N PRO A 233 1.06 6.73 11.63
CA PRO A 233 0.71 8.13 11.81
C PRO A 233 0.27 8.41 13.26
N PHE A 234 0.81 9.47 13.85
CA PHE A 234 0.48 9.95 15.19
C PHE A 234 -0.53 11.09 15.11
N LYS A 235 -1.66 10.97 15.80
CA LYS A 235 -2.58 12.08 16.01
C LYS A 235 -2.07 12.95 17.15
N VAL A 236 -1.81 14.23 16.89
CA VAL A 236 -1.31 15.18 17.88
C VAL A 236 -2.16 16.45 17.93
N SER A 237 -2.39 16.96 19.15
CA SER A 237 -3.07 18.23 19.35
C SER A 237 -2.16 19.41 19.00
N ILE A 238 -2.72 20.43 18.35
CA ILE A 238 -1.99 21.63 17.88
C ILE A 238 -1.88 22.67 18.99
#